data_AF-A0A524CB92-F1
#
_entry.id   AF-A0A524CB92-F1
#
_cell.length_a   1.000
_cell.length_b   1.000
_cell.length_c   1.000
_cell.angle_alpha   90.00
_cell.angle_beta   90.00
_cell.angle_gamma   90.00
#
_symmetry.space_group_name_H-M   'P 1'
#
loop_
_entity.id
_entity.type
_entity.pdbx_description
1 polymer ?
#
loop_
_entity_poly.entity_id
_entity_poly.type
_entity_poly.pdbx_seq_one_letter_code
_entity_poly.pdbx_strand_id
1 'polypeptide(L)'
;MSKDFFEVFSKKVEKKGIIDEEIINIIENRFSIKSDLVLETLKRGITKYLYKPSNRILWTALGIEKEHMIYPKLYCSCRDFYKEVVINKNRDVCKHLIAQVISVALNTFNYVELEDKEFEMRVEELKSEF
;
A
#
# COMPACT_ATOMS: atom_id res chain seq x y z
N MET A 1 -3.97 -11.68 10.69
CA MET A 1 -4.14 -12.21 9.31
C MET A 1 -2.92 -13.03 8.86
N SER A 2 -3.08 -14.20 8.22
CA SER A 2 -1.94 -14.95 7.66
C SER A 2 -1.46 -14.33 6.33
N LYS A 3 -0.17 -14.51 5.99
CA LYS A 3 0.39 -14.11 4.68
C LYS A 3 -0.40 -14.71 3.50
N ASP A 4 -1.00 -15.88 3.73
CA ASP A 4 -1.80 -16.58 2.73
C ASP A 4 -3.03 -15.78 2.30
N PHE A 5 -3.63 -14.98 3.20
CA PHE A 5 -4.83 -14.22 2.87
C PHE A 5 -4.55 -13.10 1.87
N PHE A 6 -3.44 -12.37 2.04
CA PHE A 6 -3.02 -11.35 1.07
C PHE A 6 -2.75 -11.95 -0.30
N GLU A 7 -2.18 -13.15 -0.34
CA GLU A 7 -1.90 -13.85 -1.59
C GLU A 7 -3.19 -14.26 -2.30
N VAL A 8 -4.14 -14.84 -1.56
CA VAL A 8 -5.47 -15.20 -2.08
C VAL A 8 -6.22 -13.96 -2.57
N PHE A 9 -6.18 -12.86 -1.80
CA PHE A 9 -6.81 -11.60 -2.19
C PHE A 9 -6.19 -11.03 -3.48
N SER A 10 -4.86 -10.94 -3.54
CA SER A 10 -4.13 -10.44 -4.72
C SER A 10 -4.50 -11.23 -5.98
N LYS A 11 -4.45 -12.57 -5.93
CA LYS A 11 -4.81 -13.44 -7.06
C LYS A 11 -6.25 -13.26 -7.50
N LYS A 12 -7.15 -12.99 -6.56
CA LYS A 12 -8.56 -12.77 -6.86
C LYS A 12 -8.78 -11.45 -7.60
N VAL A 13 -8.14 -10.38 -7.15
CA VAL A 13 -8.17 -9.07 -7.83
C VAL A 13 -7.58 -9.20 -9.23
N GLU A 14 -6.41 -9.82 -9.36
CA GLU A 14 -5.73 -10.06 -10.65
C GLU A 14 -6.63 -10.84 -11.62
N LYS A 15 -7.24 -11.95 -11.15
CA LYS A 15 -8.16 -12.76 -11.97
C LYS A 15 -9.38 -11.97 -12.46
N LYS A 16 -9.89 -11.05 -11.66
CA LYS A 16 -11.04 -10.21 -12.06
C LYS A 16 -10.64 -9.07 -12.98
N GLY A 17 -9.43 -8.52 -12.82
CA GLY A 17 -8.96 -7.35 -13.55
C GLY A 17 -9.68 -6.04 -13.21
N ILE A 18 -10.66 -6.07 -12.31
CA ILE A 18 -11.45 -4.91 -11.88
C ILE A 18 -11.77 -4.98 -10.38
N ILE A 19 -12.12 -3.85 -9.80
CA ILE A 19 -12.63 -3.74 -8.43
C ILE A 19 -14.16 -3.73 -8.52
N ASP A 20 -14.77 -4.91 -8.39
CA ASP A 20 -16.22 -5.08 -8.39
C ASP A 20 -16.79 -5.22 -6.96
N GLU A 21 -18.11 -5.40 -6.84
CA GLU A 21 -18.81 -5.54 -5.57
C GLU A 21 -18.23 -6.65 -4.67
N GLU A 22 -17.70 -7.72 -5.26
CA GLU A 22 -17.10 -8.81 -4.49
C GLU A 22 -15.77 -8.37 -3.85
N ILE A 23 -14.93 -7.64 -4.57
CA ILE A 23 -13.70 -7.06 -4.02
C ILE A 23 -14.03 -6.02 -2.95
N ILE A 24 -15.03 -5.16 -3.19
CA ILE A 24 -15.51 -4.17 -2.22
C ILE A 24 -15.96 -4.85 -0.92
N ASN A 25 -16.78 -5.90 -1.03
CA ASN A 25 -17.24 -6.67 0.12
C ASN A 25 -16.09 -7.30 0.92
N ILE A 26 -15.01 -7.75 0.26
CA ILE A 26 -13.82 -8.26 0.95
C ILE A 26 -13.11 -7.14 1.71
N ILE A 27 -12.94 -5.96 1.09
CA ILE A 27 -12.31 -4.79 1.72
C ILE A 27 -13.06 -4.41 3.00
N GLU A 28 -14.38 -4.34 2.94
CA GLU A 28 -15.21 -3.88 4.05
C GLU A 28 -15.35 -4.92 5.15
N ASN A 29 -15.61 -6.18 4.80
CA ASN A 29 -15.98 -7.19 5.79
C ASN A 29 -14.81 -8.06 6.27
N ARG A 30 -13.74 -8.21 5.47
CA ARG A 30 -12.56 -9.01 5.88
C ARG A 30 -11.43 -8.16 6.42
N PHE A 31 -11.21 -6.99 5.83
CA PHE A 31 -10.16 -6.07 6.31
C PHE A 31 -10.70 -4.99 7.24
N SER A 32 -12.02 -4.85 7.38
CA SER A 32 -12.66 -3.83 8.23
C SER A 32 -12.23 -2.41 7.84
N ILE A 33 -12.14 -2.14 6.54
CA ILE A 33 -11.75 -0.85 5.98
C ILE A 33 -12.86 -0.35 5.06
N LYS A 34 -13.21 0.93 5.18
CA LYS A 34 -14.13 1.58 4.23
C LYS A 34 -13.53 1.56 2.82
N SER A 35 -14.23 0.95 1.88
CA SER A 35 -13.74 0.75 0.52
C SER A 35 -13.44 2.06 -0.21
N ASP A 36 -14.29 3.09 -0.02
CA ASP A 36 -14.07 4.44 -0.55
C ASP A 36 -12.67 5.00 -0.24
N LEU A 37 -12.17 4.76 0.98
CA LEU A 37 -10.86 5.25 1.38
C LEU A 37 -9.72 4.55 0.64
N VAL A 38 -9.90 3.27 0.29
CA VAL A 38 -8.96 2.50 -0.53
C VAL A 38 -9.01 3.00 -1.97
N LEU A 39 -10.21 3.20 -2.52
CA LEU A 39 -10.41 3.73 -3.87
C LEU A 39 -9.83 5.14 -4.03
N GLU A 40 -10.00 6.00 -3.04
CA GLU A 40 -9.36 7.32 -3.03
C GLU A 40 -7.83 7.22 -2.99
N THR A 41 -7.25 6.31 -2.20
CA THR A 41 -5.80 6.10 -2.19
C THR A 41 -5.31 5.62 -3.56
N LEU A 42 -6.02 4.69 -4.21
CA LEU A 42 -5.69 4.24 -5.56
C LEU A 42 -5.74 5.40 -6.56
N LYS A 43 -6.75 6.28 -6.47
CA LYS A 43 -6.88 7.48 -7.31
C LYS A 43 -5.75 8.50 -7.07
N ARG A 44 -5.33 8.70 -5.81
CA ARG A 44 -4.18 9.57 -5.47
C ARG A 44 -2.87 9.01 -6.02
N GLY A 45 -2.71 7.69 -5.95
CA GLY A 45 -1.62 6.98 -6.61
C GLY A 45 -0.77 6.15 -5.65
N ILE A 46 -0.29 5.03 -6.19
CA ILE A 46 0.72 4.16 -5.59
C ILE A 46 1.93 4.22 -6.50
N THR A 47 3.12 4.40 -5.94
CA THR A 47 4.36 4.51 -6.72
C THR A 47 5.35 3.42 -6.32
N LYS A 48 5.98 2.80 -7.33
CA LYS A 48 7.13 1.93 -7.21
C LYS A 48 8.37 2.68 -7.70
N TYR A 49 9.28 2.98 -6.78
CA TYR A 49 10.59 3.49 -7.12
C TYR A 49 11.58 2.33 -7.27
N LEU A 50 12.31 2.27 -8.38
CA LEU A 50 13.46 1.38 -8.57
C LEU A 50 14.74 2.22 -8.58
N TYR A 51 15.69 1.86 -7.70
CA TYR A 51 16.96 2.56 -7.62
C TYR A 51 18.06 1.74 -8.31
N LYS A 52 18.87 2.40 -9.13
CA LYS A 52 19.98 1.80 -9.87
C LYS A 52 21.33 2.30 -9.35
N PRO A 53 22.38 1.44 -9.35
CA PRO A 53 22.39 0.06 -9.84
C PRO A 53 21.93 -1.01 -8.83
N SER A 54 21.67 -0.66 -7.56
CA SER A 54 21.38 -1.67 -6.51
C SER A 54 20.12 -2.50 -6.74
N ASN A 55 19.18 -2.02 -7.55
CA ASN A 55 17.83 -2.55 -7.69
C ASN A 55 17.01 -2.51 -6.38
N ARG A 56 17.31 -1.56 -5.48
CA ARG A 56 16.45 -1.30 -4.32
C ARG A 56 15.07 -0.87 -4.80
N ILE A 57 14.03 -1.32 -4.09
CA ILE A 57 12.64 -0.96 -4.38
C ILE A 57 12.07 -0.25 -3.16
N LEU A 58 11.45 0.91 -3.39
CA LEU A 58 10.65 1.61 -2.41
C LEU A 58 9.23 1.74 -2.94
N TRP A 59 8.25 1.33 -2.13
CA TRP A 59 6.85 1.58 -2.43
C TRP A 59 6.35 2.75 -1.62
N THR A 60 5.55 3.61 -2.24
CA THR A 60 4.83 4.67 -1.55
C THR A 60 3.35 4.71 -1.93
N ALA A 61 2.53 5.23 -1.02
CA ALA A 61 1.18 5.68 -1.32
C ALA A 61 1.06 7.17 -1.05
N LEU A 62 0.46 7.91 -2.00
CA LEU A 62 0.17 9.32 -1.81
C LEU A 62 -1.01 9.49 -0.84
N GLY A 63 -0.71 10.00 0.36
CA GLY A 63 -1.71 10.41 1.34
C GLY A 63 -2.31 11.77 1.01
N ILE A 64 -3.10 12.31 1.93
CA ILE A 64 -3.69 13.66 1.78
C ILE A 64 -2.62 14.74 2.00
N GLU A 65 -1.81 14.57 3.04
CA GLU A 65 -0.81 15.57 3.47
C GLU A 65 0.60 15.21 3.02
N LYS A 66 0.92 13.91 2.97
CA LYS A 66 2.25 13.41 2.62
C LYS A 66 2.21 12.02 2.01
N GLU A 67 3.31 11.63 1.40
CA GLU A 67 3.53 10.25 0.98
C GLU A 67 3.89 9.35 2.17
N HIS A 68 3.44 8.10 2.08
CA HIS A 68 3.72 7.08 3.08
C HIS A 68 4.53 5.96 2.47
N MET A 69 5.66 5.63 3.09
CA MET A 69 6.45 4.45 2.77
C MET A 69 5.65 3.19 3.06
N ILE A 70 5.74 2.23 2.15
CA ILE A 70 5.11 0.92 2.25
C ILE A 70 6.18 -0.14 2.10
N TYR A 71 6.14 -1.10 3.02
CA TYR A 71 6.73 -2.41 2.80
C TYR A 71 5.57 -3.40 2.58
N PRO A 72 5.38 -3.90 1.34
CA PRO A 72 4.18 -4.62 0.93
C PRO A 72 3.79 -5.75 1.89
N LYS A 73 2.48 -5.90 2.14
CA LYS A 73 1.88 -6.94 2.99
C LYS A 73 2.35 -6.95 4.47
N LEU A 74 3.14 -5.97 4.92
CA LEU A 74 3.71 -5.99 6.28
C LEU A 74 3.72 -4.63 6.99
N TYR A 75 4.06 -3.52 6.33
CA TYR A 75 4.20 -2.22 7.02
C TYR A 75 3.79 -1.04 6.15
N CYS A 76 3.19 -0.04 6.79
CA CYS A 76 2.98 1.29 6.22
C CYS A 76 3.32 2.36 7.25
N SER A 77 3.97 3.43 6.80
CA SER A 77 4.39 4.54 7.66
C SER A 77 3.25 5.50 8.06
N CYS A 78 2.01 5.23 7.66
CA CYS A 78 0.89 6.08 8.06
C CYS A 78 0.52 5.92 9.54
N ARG A 79 0.04 7.01 10.16
CA ARG A 79 -0.43 7.03 11.55
C ARG A 79 -1.53 6.00 11.83
N ASP A 80 -2.37 5.78 10.83
CA ASP A 80 -3.49 4.83 10.86
C ASP A 80 -3.02 3.36 11.02
N PHE A 81 -1.87 3.01 10.43
CA PHE A 81 -1.22 1.72 10.63
C PHE A 81 -0.66 1.63 12.05
N TYR A 82 0.13 2.62 12.48
CA TYR A 82 0.72 2.62 13.82
C TYR A 82 -0.36 2.51 14.91
N LYS A 83 -1.38 3.36 14.86
CA LYS A 83 -2.42 3.39 15.88
C LYS A 83 -3.30 2.13 15.87
N GLU A 84 -3.88 1.77 14.73
CA GLU A 84 -4.91 0.73 14.71
C GLU A 84 -4.36 -0.69 14.53
N VAL A 85 -3.21 -0.85 13.88
CA VAL A 85 -2.57 -2.16 13.66
C VAL A 85 -1.59 -2.49 14.78
N VAL A 86 -0.70 -1.56 15.15
CA VAL A 86 0.37 -1.83 16.11
C VAL A 86 -0.09 -1.64 17.55
N ILE A 87 -0.66 -0.48 17.88
CA ILE A 87 -1.04 -0.13 19.26
C ILE A 87 -2.35 -0.80 19.67
N ASN A 88 -3.44 -0.49 18.97
CA ASN A 88 -4.77 -0.95 19.35
C ASN A 88 -5.04 -2.40 18.95
N LYS A 89 -4.40 -2.87 17.86
CA LYS A 89 -4.64 -4.19 17.25
C LYS A 89 -6.12 -4.41 16.86
N ASN A 90 -6.82 -3.34 16.48
CA ASN A 90 -8.22 -3.36 16.07
C ASN A 90 -8.40 -3.93 14.65
N ARG A 91 -7.36 -3.88 13.84
CA ARG A 91 -7.32 -4.46 12.48
C ARG A 91 -5.90 -4.83 12.10
N ASP A 92 -5.76 -5.70 11.13
CA ASP A 92 -4.46 -6.23 10.72
C ASP A 92 -3.70 -5.33 9.73
N VAL A 93 -4.38 -4.38 9.07
CA VAL A 93 -3.85 -3.64 7.91
C VAL A 93 -4.42 -2.22 7.85
N CYS A 94 -3.75 -1.31 7.12
CA CYS A 94 -4.29 0.00 6.79
C CYS A 94 -4.76 0.05 5.32
N LYS A 95 -5.52 1.09 4.96
CA LYS A 95 -6.02 1.30 3.60
C LYS A 95 -4.92 1.36 2.54
N HIS A 96 -3.75 1.90 2.87
CA HIS A 96 -2.64 2.04 1.93
C HIS A 96 -2.03 0.69 1.54
N LEU A 97 -1.95 -0.27 2.47
CA LEU A 97 -1.49 -1.63 2.18
C LEU A 97 -2.44 -2.33 1.21
N ILE A 98 -3.76 -2.18 1.41
CA ILE A 98 -4.76 -2.76 0.50
C ILE A 98 -4.66 -2.12 -0.89
N ALA A 99 -4.57 -0.79 -0.96
CA ALA A 99 -4.41 -0.08 -2.22
C ALA A 99 -3.14 -0.52 -2.96
N GLN A 100 -2.01 -0.70 -2.26
CA GLN A 100 -0.77 -1.17 -2.87
C GLN A 100 -0.87 -2.61 -3.40
N VAL A 101 -1.57 -3.51 -2.69
CA VAL A 101 -1.80 -4.88 -3.18
C VAL A 101 -2.69 -4.88 -4.43
N ILE A 102 -3.76 -4.09 -4.42
CA ILE A 102 -4.67 -3.96 -5.58
C ILE A 102 -3.93 -3.35 -6.78
N SER A 103 -3.15 -2.28 -6.58
CA SER A 103 -2.45 -1.62 -7.69
C SER A 103 -1.43 -2.53 -8.35
N VAL A 104 -0.74 -3.39 -7.59
CA VAL A 104 0.15 -4.42 -8.14
C VAL A 104 -0.64 -5.46 -8.92
N ALA A 105 -1.73 -5.99 -8.35
CA ALA A 105 -2.57 -7.00 -8.99
C ALA A 105 -3.20 -6.52 -10.30
N LEU A 106 -3.50 -5.22 -10.41
CA LEU A 106 -4.08 -4.61 -11.60
C LEU A 106 -3.05 -3.92 -12.50
N ASN A 107 -1.77 -3.90 -12.11
CA ASN A 107 -0.70 -3.16 -12.79
C ASN A 107 -1.03 -1.66 -13.03
N THR A 108 -1.63 -1.00 -12.05
CA THR A 108 -2.07 0.42 -12.12
C THR A 108 -1.25 1.36 -11.25
N PHE A 109 -0.03 0.98 -10.86
CA PHE A 109 0.86 1.82 -10.07
C PHE A 109 1.79 2.66 -10.96
N ASN A 110 2.28 3.78 -10.45
CA ASN A 110 3.31 4.57 -11.09
C ASN A 110 4.67 3.89 -10.94
N TYR A 111 5.49 3.92 -11.99
CA TYR A 111 6.86 3.41 -11.95
C TYR A 111 7.85 4.55 -12.16
N VAL A 112 8.83 4.67 -11.27
CA VAL A 112 9.88 5.70 -11.34
C VAL A 112 11.23 5.04 -11.13
N GLU A 113 12.18 5.32 -12.01
CA GLU A 113 13.57 4.87 -11.86
C GLU A 113 14.45 6.04 -11.42
N LEU A 114 15.29 5.81 -10.42
CA LEU A 114 16.18 6.82 -9.80
C LEU A 114 17.57 6.23 -9.58
N GLU A 115 18.55 7.08 -9.28
CA GLU A 115 19.89 6.65 -8.89
C GLU A 115 19.97 6.32 -7.39
N ASP A 116 20.81 5.36 -7.01
CA ASP A 116 20.99 4.95 -5.60
C ASP A 116 21.34 6.12 -4.67
N LYS A 117 22.03 7.15 -5.18
CA LYS A 117 22.37 8.36 -4.41
C LYS A 117 21.13 9.13 -3.91
N GLU A 118 19.99 8.96 -4.58
CA GLU A 118 18.73 9.61 -4.24
C GLU A 118 17.93 8.81 -3.19
N PHE A 119 18.33 7.57 -2.90
CA PHE A 119 17.60 6.70 -1.98
C PHE A 119 17.59 7.24 -0.55
N GLU A 120 18.76 7.65 -0.02
CA GLU A 120 18.88 8.12 1.36
C GLU A 120 18.07 9.41 1.58
N MET A 121 18.18 10.37 0.65
CA MET A 121 17.38 11.60 0.66
C MET A 121 15.89 11.27 0.67
N ARG A 122 15.45 10.36 -0.21
CA ARG A 122 14.04 9.99 -0.30
C ARG A 122 13.51 9.32 0.97
N VAL A 123 14.30 8.43 1.57
CA VAL A 123 13.91 7.77 2.82
C VAL A 123 13.84 8.77 3.98
N GLU A 124 14.77 9.73 4.03
CA GLU A 124 14.77 10.80 5.04
C GLU A 124 13.49 11.65 4.96
N GLU A 125 13.10 12.09 3.76
CA GLU A 125 11.86 12.85 3.52
C GLU A 125 10.60 12.11 3.96
N LEU A 126 10.59 10.78 3.81
CA LEU A 126 9.44 9.93 4.12
C LEU A 126 9.41 9.46 5.58
N LYS A 127 10.40 9.84 6.39
CA LYS A 127 10.40 9.49 7.81
C LYS A 127 9.14 9.99 8.49
N SER A 128 8.61 9.12 9.32
CA SER A 128 7.43 9.48 10.11
C SER A 128 7.87 10.24 11.34
N GLU A 129 7.58 11.53 11.35
CA GLU A 129 7.53 12.33 12.56
C GLU A 129 6.28 11.89 13.34
N PHE A 130 6.48 11.12 14.42
CA PHE A 130 5.44 10.70 15.35
C PHE A 130 5.59 11.46 16.66
#